data_AF-A0A7S4PEN4-F1
#
_entry.id   AF-A0A7S4PEN4-F1
#
_cell.length_a   1.000
_cell.length_b   1.000
_cell.length_c   1.000
_cell.angle_alpha   90.00
_cell.angle_beta   90.00
_cell.angle_gamma   90.00
#
_symmetry.space_group_name_H-M   'P 1'
#
loop_
_entity.id
_entity.type
_entity.pdbx_description
1 polymer ?
#
loop_
_entity_poly.entity_id
_entity_poly.type
_entity_poly.pdbx_seq_one_letter_code
_entity_poly.pdbx_strand_id
1 'polypeptide(L)'
;EEEEEKKAGPEKLMNITSIKNRFDPNYDVKESAGYRDVCVCVEMGWTVIDFPRGLELIPLCKWKETEGLIRHICEIQVIMEEMFEVKKYLHKEYIRFRNNVCQ
;
A
#
# COMPACT_ATOMS: atom_id res chain seq x y z
N GLU A 1 -44.60 -3.58 -5.49
CA GLU A 1 -43.41 -3.06 -4.79
C GLU A 1 -42.24 -3.85 -5.34
N GLU A 2 -41.51 -3.27 -6.28
CA GLU A 2 -40.30 -3.88 -6.83
C GLU A 2 -39.17 -3.54 -5.85
N GLU A 3 -38.64 -4.57 -5.18
CA GLU A 3 -37.42 -4.44 -4.38
C GLU A 3 -36.25 -4.15 -5.33
N GLU A 4 -35.73 -2.92 -5.26
CA GLU A 4 -34.45 -2.57 -5.90
C GLU A 4 -33.35 -3.48 -5.34
N GLU A 5 -32.94 -4.46 -6.12
CA GLU A 5 -31.63 -5.12 -5.99
C GLU A 5 -30.54 -4.04 -6.07
N LYS A 6 -30.15 -3.51 -4.90
CA LYS A 6 -28.89 -2.77 -4.77
C LYS A 6 -27.78 -3.75 -5.13
N LYS A 7 -27.31 -3.68 -6.39
CA LYS A 7 -26.05 -4.32 -6.79
C LYS A 7 -24.96 -3.85 -5.83
N ALA A 8 -24.64 -4.71 -4.86
CA ALA A 8 -23.58 -4.46 -3.90
C ALA A 8 -22.29 -4.26 -4.71
N GLY A 9 -21.70 -3.06 -4.61
CA GLY A 9 -20.39 -2.81 -5.19
C GLY A 9 -19.36 -3.81 -4.66
N PRO A 10 -18.21 -3.96 -5.33
CA PRO A 10 -17.18 -4.91 -4.91
C PRO A 10 -16.83 -4.70 -3.42
N GLU A 11 -16.81 -5.79 -2.65
CA GLU A 11 -16.50 -5.73 -1.23
C GLU A 11 -15.09 -5.15 -1.01
N LYS A 12 -14.99 -4.11 -0.18
CA LYS A 12 -13.70 -3.49 0.13
C LYS A 12 -12.91 -4.39 1.07
N LEU A 13 -11.72 -4.82 0.64
CA LEU A 13 -10.83 -5.69 1.43
C LEU A 13 -9.75 -4.92 2.20
N MET A 14 -9.47 -3.68 1.78
CA MET A 14 -8.34 -2.90 2.30
C MET A 14 -8.74 -1.45 2.52
N ASN A 15 -8.17 -0.82 3.53
CA ASN A 15 -8.35 0.61 3.79
C ASN A 15 -7.03 1.36 3.56
N ILE A 16 -7.05 2.45 2.79
CA ILE A 16 -5.86 3.29 2.62
C ILE A 16 -5.67 4.11 3.90
N THR A 17 -4.55 3.95 4.57
CA THR A 17 -4.23 4.69 5.82
C THR A 17 -3.35 5.89 5.56
N SER A 18 -2.52 5.84 4.53
CA SER A 18 -1.61 6.94 4.16
C SER A 18 -1.23 6.85 2.69
N ILE A 19 -1.09 7.99 2.04
CA ILE A 19 -0.48 8.12 0.72
C ILE A 19 0.66 9.15 0.83
N LYS A 20 1.88 8.71 0.52
CA LYS A 20 3.06 9.57 0.41
C LYS A 20 3.41 9.69 -1.06
N ASN A 21 2.89 10.74 -1.71
CA ASN A 21 3.19 11.03 -3.11
C ASN A 21 4.43 11.93 -3.20
N ARG A 22 5.61 11.34 -3.35
CA ARG A 22 6.87 12.10 -3.42
C ARG A 22 7.23 12.54 -4.84
N PHE A 23 6.34 12.36 -5.80
CA PHE A 23 6.41 13.00 -7.11
C PHE A 23 5.71 14.36 -7.14
N ASP A 24 4.86 14.67 -6.15
CA ASP A 24 4.22 15.97 -6.05
C ASP A 24 5.30 17.05 -5.85
N PRO A 25 5.38 18.07 -6.73
CA PRO A 25 6.34 19.17 -6.59
C PRO A 25 6.24 19.93 -5.26
N ASN A 26 5.07 19.88 -4.60
CA ASN A 26 4.83 20.51 -3.31
C ASN A 26 5.11 19.60 -2.11
N TYR A 27 5.47 18.33 -2.34
CA TYR A 27 5.85 17.43 -1.25
C TYR A 27 7.19 17.86 -0.65
N ASP A 28 7.28 17.93 0.69
CA ASP A 28 8.55 18.28 1.33
C ASP A 28 9.59 17.17 1.09
N VAL A 29 10.51 17.45 0.18
CA VAL A 29 11.62 16.55 -0.17
C VAL A 29 12.54 16.25 1.01
N LYS A 30 12.55 17.09 2.06
CA LYS A 30 13.33 16.82 3.29
C LYS A 30 12.72 15.69 4.09
N GLU A 31 11.39 15.57 4.12
CA GLU A 31 10.68 14.48 4.79
C GLU A 31 10.87 13.14 4.07
N SER A 32 11.10 13.18 2.76
CA SER A 32 11.38 11.99 1.95
C SER A 32 12.87 11.71 1.78
N ALA A 33 13.78 12.47 2.39
CA ALA A 33 15.20 12.42 2.08
C ALA A 33 15.50 12.45 0.55
N GLY A 34 14.59 13.01 -0.26
CA GLY A 34 14.63 13.03 -1.73
C GLY A 34 14.11 11.77 -2.47
N TYR A 35 13.53 10.77 -1.79
CA TYR A 35 12.92 9.62 -2.46
C TYR A 35 11.84 10.08 -3.47
N ARG A 36 11.78 9.39 -4.62
CA ARG A 36 10.83 9.65 -5.73
C ARG A 36 10.04 8.38 -6.01
N ASP A 37 8.97 8.20 -5.26
CA ASP A 37 8.01 7.10 -5.36
C ASP A 37 6.63 7.57 -4.85
N VAL A 38 5.59 6.82 -5.17
CA VAL A 38 4.31 6.88 -4.47
C VAL A 38 4.25 5.70 -3.53
N CYS A 39 4.18 5.98 -2.24
CA CYS A 39 4.03 4.96 -1.22
C CYS A 39 2.58 4.99 -0.70
N VAL A 40 1.86 3.88 -0.85
CA VAL A 40 0.48 3.70 -0.38
C VAL A 40 0.49 2.69 0.75
N CYS A 41 0.16 3.14 1.95
CA CYS A 41 -0.04 2.26 3.10
C CYS A 41 -1.50 1.78 3.09
N VAL A 42 -1.70 0.46 3.05
CA VAL A 42 -3.01 -0.16 3.11
C VAL A 42 -3.12 -1.03 4.35
N GLU A 43 -4.21 -0.91 5.08
CA GLU A 43 -4.55 -1.79 6.17
C GLU A 43 -5.43 -2.93 5.67
N MET A 44 -5.06 -4.15 6.04
CA MET A 44 -5.73 -5.38 5.67
C MET A 44 -6.02 -6.21 6.91
N GLY A 45 -7.04 -7.08 6.81
CA GLY A 45 -7.49 -7.95 7.87
C GLY A 45 -7.64 -9.38 7.38
N TRP A 46 -7.19 -10.35 8.17
CA TRP A 46 -7.35 -11.78 7.88
C TRP A 46 -7.54 -12.62 9.14
N THR A 47 -8.08 -13.82 8.97
CA THR A 47 -8.12 -14.87 10.00
C THR A 47 -7.25 -16.05 9.58
N VAL A 48 -6.90 -16.89 10.54
CA VAL A 48 -6.22 -18.17 10.27
C VAL A 48 -7.28 -19.26 10.27
N ILE A 49 -7.44 -19.92 9.13
CA ILE A 49 -8.33 -21.09 9.00
C ILE A 49 -7.57 -22.36 9.41
N ASP A 50 -6.38 -22.55 8.84
CA ASP A 50 -5.56 -23.73 9.07
C ASP A 50 -4.07 -23.35 9.07
N PHE A 51 -3.40 -23.47 10.21
CA PHE A 51 -2.02 -23.05 10.32
C PHE A 51 -1.07 -24.13 9.74
N PRO A 52 -0.08 -23.77 8.90
CA PRO A 52 0.43 -22.42 8.62
C PRO A 52 0.00 -21.78 7.30
N ARG A 53 -0.91 -22.38 6.51
CA ARG A 53 -1.13 -21.98 5.09
C ARG A 53 -2.54 -21.47 4.77
N GLY A 54 -3.50 -21.71 5.63
CA GLY A 54 -4.89 -21.25 5.49
C GLY A 54 -5.05 -19.86 6.09
N LEU A 55 -5.06 -18.85 5.23
CA LEU A 55 -5.42 -17.48 5.57
C LEU A 55 -6.66 -17.08 4.78
N GLU A 56 -7.60 -16.41 5.44
CA GLU A 56 -8.78 -15.85 4.80
C GLU A 56 -8.76 -14.34 4.94
N LEU A 57 -8.81 -13.63 3.82
CA LEU A 57 -8.96 -12.17 3.82
C LEU A 57 -10.38 -11.80 4.20
N ILE A 58 -10.51 -10.91 5.17
CA ILE A 58 -11.80 -10.49 5.72
C ILE A 58 -12.16 -9.10 5.18
N PRO A 59 -13.33 -8.93 4.53
CA PRO A 59 -13.83 -7.63 4.10
C PRO A 59 -13.95 -6.61 5.23
N LEU A 60 -13.63 -5.34 4.94
CA LEU A 60 -13.64 -4.24 5.92
C LEU A 60 -14.96 -4.15 6.70
N CYS A 61 -16.09 -4.40 6.03
CA CYS A 61 -17.42 -4.32 6.63
C CYS A 61 -17.62 -5.34 7.77
N LYS A 62 -16.88 -6.45 7.77
CA LYS A 62 -17.00 -7.54 8.75
C LYS A 62 -15.99 -7.46 9.89
N TRP A 63 -15.09 -6.47 9.89
CA TRP A 63 -13.98 -6.46 10.84
C TRP A 63 -14.41 -6.40 12.31
N LYS A 64 -15.52 -5.71 12.61
CA LYS A 64 -16.01 -5.57 14.00
C LYS A 64 -16.64 -6.84 14.55
N GLU A 65 -17.21 -7.67 13.69
CA GLU A 65 -17.88 -8.92 14.08
C GLU A 65 -17.01 -10.16 13.91
N THR A 66 -15.81 -10.02 13.33
CA THR A 66 -14.91 -11.15 13.09
C THR A 66 -14.01 -11.39 14.31
N GLU A 67 -14.29 -12.46 15.05
CA GLU A 67 -13.41 -12.95 16.12
C GLU A 67 -12.08 -13.45 15.56
N GLY A 68 -10.98 -13.20 16.28
CA GLY A 68 -9.64 -13.65 15.85
C GLY A 68 -9.08 -12.91 14.63
N LEU A 69 -9.67 -11.77 14.24
CA LEU A 69 -9.17 -10.94 13.16
C LEU A 69 -7.75 -10.41 13.46
N ILE A 70 -6.82 -10.71 12.59
CA ILE A 70 -5.46 -10.15 12.57
C ILE A 70 -5.46 -8.97 11.59
N ARG A 71 -4.89 -7.83 11.99
CA ARG A 71 -4.75 -6.64 11.16
C ARG A 71 -3.28 -6.32 10.92
N HIS A 72 -2.98 -5.84 9.72
CA HIS A 72 -1.64 -5.40 9.37
C HIS A 72 -1.68 -4.24 8.38
N ILE A 73 -0.72 -3.33 8.51
CA ILE A 73 -0.49 -2.27 7.54
C ILE A 73 0.62 -2.72 6.60
N CYS A 74 0.27 -2.91 5.34
CA CYS A 74 1.19 -3.20 4.25
C CYS A 74 1.58 -1.91 3.55
N GLU A 75 2.84 -1.79 3.13
CA GLU A 75 3.31 -0.70 2.29
C GLU A 75 3.43 -1.15 0.83
N ILE A 76 2.76 -0.45 -0.07
CA ILE A 76 2.86 -0.65 -1.52
C ILE A 76 3.62 0.53 -2.11
N GLN A 77 4.81 0.28 -2.66
CA GLN A 77 5.64 1.29 -3.31
C GLN A 77 5.45 1.22 -4.83
N VAL A 78 5.03 2.33 -5.43
CA VAL A 78 5.00 2.55 -6.88
C VAL A 78 6.16 3.45 -7.25
N ILE A 79 7.08 2.91 -8.04
CA ILE A 79 8.32 3.56 -8.45
C ILE A 79 8.43 3.50 -9.98
N MET A 80 9.06 4.51 -10.59
CA MET A 80 9.34 4.48 -12.03
C MET A 80 10.34 3.36 -12.34
N GLU A 81 10.13 2.67 -13.46
CA GLU A 81 10.96 1.52 -13.87
C GLU A 81 12.45 1.87 -13.92
N GLU A 82 12.80 3.02 -14.51
CA GLU A 82 14.19 3.50 -14.57
C GLU A 82 14.84 3.64 -13.18
N MET A 83 14.08 4.15 -12.21
CA MET A 83 14.55 4.28 -10.83
C MET A 83 14.60 2.93 -10.11
N PHE A 84 13.67 2.03 -10.43
CA PHE A 84 13.65 0.68 -9.91
C PHE A 84 14.87 -0.11 -10.37
N GLU A 85 15.23 -0.01 -11.65
CA GLU A 85 16.42 -0.69 -12.20
C GLU A 85 17.70 -0.22 -11.51
N VAL A 86 17.84 1.06 -11.18
CA VAL A 86 18.96 1.56 -10.36
C VAL A 86 18.89 1.07 -8.91
N LYS A 87 17.69 1.07 -8.30
CA LYS A 87 17.47 0.68 -6.89
C LYS A 87 17.67 -0.82 -6.65
N LYS A 88 17.36 -1.65 -7.64
CA LYS A 88 17.34 -3.12 -7.55
C LYS A 88 18.71 -3.73 -7.21
N TYR A 89 19.79 -3.11 -7.66
CA TYR A 89 21.14 -3.63 -7.46
C TYR A 89 21.78 -3.08 -6.18
N LEU A 90 21.76 -1.76 -5.98
CA LEU A 90 22.38 -1.12 -4.82
C LEU A 90 21.61 0.12 -4.37
N HIS A 91 21.13 0.10 -3.13
CA HIS A 91 20.47 1.25 -2.51
C HIS A 91 21.31 2.53 -2.54
N LYS A 92 22.64 2.41 -2.38
CA LYS A 92 23.58 3.53 -2.45
C LYS A 92 23.66 4.16 -3.85
N GLU A 93 23.50 3.36 -4.91
CA GLU A 93 23.53 3.86 -6.29
C GLU A 93 22.25 4.62 -6.63
N TYR A 94 21.10 4.16 -6.13
CA TYR A 94 19.86 4.93 -6.19
C TYR A 94 20.02 6.32 -5.53
N ILE A 95 20.59 6.38 -4.32
CA ILE A 95 20.84 7.65 -3.62
C ILE A 95 21.74 8.56 -4.47
N ARG A 96 22.78 8.01 -5.11
CA ARG A 96 23.71 8.75 -5.95
C ARG A 96 23.06 9.24 -7.25
N PHE A 97 22.32 8.39 -7.95
CA PHE A 97 21.56 8.74 -9.16
C PHE A 97 20.57 9.87 -8.86
N ARG A 98 19.78 9.73 -7.79
CA ARG A 98 18.86 10.76 -7.31
C ARG A 98 19.58 12.09 -7.08
N ASN A 99 20.68 12.09 -6.34
CA ASN A 99 21.41 13.33 -6.01
C ASN A 99 21.99 14.02 -7.25
N ASN A 100 22.37 13.27 -8.29
CA ASN A 100 23.01 13.84 -9.47
C ASN A 100 22.04 14.22 -10.59
N VAL A 101 20.91 13.52 -10.71
CA VAL A 101 20.01 13.62 -11.88
C VAL A 101 18.66 14.24 -11.51
N CYS A 102 18.23 14.14 -10.25
CA CYS A 102 16.90 14.56 -9.82
C CYS A 102 16.88 15.74 -8.83
N GLN A 103 18.05 16.30 -8.49
CA GLN A 103 18.21 17.56 -7.76
C GLN A 103 18.13 18.77 -8.69
#